data_AF-A0A238KU33-F1
#
_entry.id   AF-A0A238KU33-F1
#
_cell.length_a   1.000
_cell.length_b   1.000
_cell.length_c   1.000
_cell.angle_alpha   90.00
_cell.angle_beta   90.00
_cell.angle_gamma   90.00
#
_symmetry.space_group_name_H-M   'P 1'
#
loop_
_entity.id
_entity.type
_entity.pdbx_description
1 polymer ?
#
loop_
_entity_poly.entity_id
_entity_poly.type
_entity_poly.pdbx_seq_one_letter_code
_entity_poly.pdbx_strand_id
1 'polypeptide(L)'
;MLDISPKKVAHVAVRAREIDAKVARWDSPGDVADADTILEARAGDATESELRAFIESLNSDEQASLVAVMWIGRETFGVDDLAEAIQTAKDEADTPTANYLLGIPLLSDYLEAGLNALGHDVSDLEDDFY
;
A
#
# COMPACT_ATOMS: atom_id res chain seq x y z
N MET A 1 15.32 5.51 -11.14
CA MET A 1 15.48 4.13 -10.65
C MET A 1 14.72 4.06 -9.34
N LEU A 2 13.95 3.00 -9.09
CA LEU A 2 13.23 2.86 -7.82
C LEU A 2 14.25 2.75 -6.68
N ASP A 3 14.12 3.60 -5.67
CA ASP A 3 14.93 3.50 -4.45
C ASP A 3 14.39 2.42 -3.49
N ILE A 4 13.19 1.89 -3.79
CA ILE A 4 12.57 0.75 -3.11
C ILE A 4 12.62 -0.51 -3.99
N SER A 5 12.87 -1.66 -3.37
CA SER A 5 12.77 -2.95 -4.05
C SER A 5 11.32 -3.24 -4.45
N PRO A 6 11.04 -3.71 -5.68
CA PRO A 6 9.69 -4.13 -6.11
C PRO A 6 9.04 -5.13 -5.15
N LYS A 7 9.83 -6.01 -4.52
CA LYS A 7 9.35 -6.95 -3.50
C LYS A 7 8.74 -6.25 -2.28
N LYS A 8 9.36 -5.16 -1.81
CA LYS A 8 8.82 -4.41 -0.67
C LYS A 8 7.50 -3.74 -1.03
N VAL A 9 7.36 -3.25 -2.26
CA VAL A 9 6.11 -2.68 -2.75
C VAL A 9 5.02 -3.76 -2.87
N ALA A 10 5.35 -4.93 -3.41
CA ALA A 10 4.44 -6.06 -3.49
C ALA A 10 3.97 -6.49 -2.08
N HIS A 11 4.88 -6.56 -1.11
CA HIS A 11 4.53 -6.84 0.28
C HIS A 11 3.50 -5.84 0.84
N VAL A 12 3.66 -4.54 0.58
CA VAL A 12 2.69 -3.51 1.00
C VAL A 12 1.35 -3.71 0.29
N ALA A 13 1.35 -3.99 -1.01
CA ALA A 13 0.14 -4.19 -1.79
C ALA A 13 -0.70 -5.37 -1.25
N VAL A 14 -0.05 -6.50 -0.96
CA VAL A 14 -0.70 -7.71 -0.42
C VAL A 14 -1.31 -7.43 0.96
N ARG A 15 -0.56 -6.79 1.85
CA ARG A 15 -1.06 -6.43 3.19
C ARG A 15 -2.18 -5.39 3.12
N ALA A 16 -2.10 -4.43 2.20
CA ALA A 16 -3.16 -3.45 1.98
C ALA A 16 -4.46 -4.12 1.51
N ARG A 17 -4.37 -5.15 0.66
CA ARG A 17 -5.55 -5.90 0.18
C ARG A 17 -6.32 -6.58 1.32
N GLU A 18 -5.60 -7.12 2.31
CA GLU A 18 -6.22 -7.70 3.51
C GLU A 18 -7.05 -6.67 4.30
N ILE A 19 -6.57 -5.42 4.34
CA ILE A 19 -7.23 -4.29 5.01
C ILE A 19 -8.41 -3.79 4.15
N ASP A 20 -8.22 -3.57 2.85
CA ASP A 20 -9.26 -3.09 1.93
C ASP A 20 -10.45 -4.07 1.88
N ALA A 21 -10.18 -5.38 1.79
CA ALA A 21 -11.20 -6.42 1.83
C ALA A 21 -11.99 -6.42 3.16
N LYS A 22 -11.33 -6.03 4.27
CA LYS A 22 -11.97 -5.89 5.57
C LYS A 22 -12.90 -4.68 5.60
N VAL A 23 -12.41 -3.50 5.20
CA VAL A 23 -13.19 -2.25 5.21
C VAL A 23 -14.46 -2.39 4.40
N ALA A 24 -14.39 -3.00 3.21
CA ALA A 24 -15.55 -3.25 2.36
C ALA A 24 -16.64 -4.12 3.02
N ARG A 25 -16.25 -5.04 3.92
CA ARG A 25 -17.19 -5.90 4.64
C ARG A 25 -18.00 -5.12 5.68
N TRP A 26 -17.36 -4.21 6.42
CA TRP A 26 -18.01 -3.42 7.47
C TRP A 26 -18.87 -2.26 6.95
N ASP A 27 -18.66 -1.82 5.70
CA ASP A 27 -19.50 -0.78 5.06
C ASP A 27 -20.88 -1.34 4.62
N SER A 28 -21.12 -2.65 4.78
CA SER A 28 -22.41 -3.28 4.51
C SER A 28 -23.40 -3.10 5.68
N PRO A 29 -24.63 -2.59 5.44
CA PRO A 29 -25.58 -2.37 6.51
C PRO A 29 -26.14 -3.70 7.03
N GLY A 30 -25.67 -4.16 8.21
CA GLY A 30 -26.24 -5.34 8.85
C GLY A 30 -25.47 -5.98 10.02
N ASP A 31 -24.22 -5.59 10.29
CA ASP A 31 -23.40 -6.35 11.23
C ASP A 31 -23.71 -6.06 12.71
N VAL A 32 -24.32 -7.05 13.38
CA VAL A 32 -24.37 -7.15 14.84
C VAL A 32 -23.01 -7.67 15.34
N ALA A 33 -22.46 -7.01 16.37
CA ALA A 33 -21.15 -7.36 16.92
C ALA A 33 -21.21 -8.67 17.74
N ASP A 34 -21.00 -9.80 17.09
CA ASP A 34 -20.81 -11.11 17.73
C ASP A 34 -19.32 -11.38 18.01
N ALA A 35 -19.01 -12.45 18.77
CA ALA A 35 -17.64 -12.77 19.17
C ALA A 35 -16.67 -12.97 17.99
N ASP A 36 -17.18 -13.52 16.88
CA ASP A 36 -16.44 -13.69 15.62
C ASP A 36 -16.06 -12.32 15.02
N THR A 37 -17.04 -11.43 14.92
CA THR A 37 -16.92 -10.03 14.46
C THR A 37 -15.87 -9.24 15.26
N ILE A 38 -15.79 -9.44 16.58
CA ILE A 38 -14.77 -8.80 17.44
C ILE A 38 -13.36 -9.35 17.19
N LEU A 39 -13.22 -10.68 17.09
CA LEU A 39 -11.92 -11.30 16.79
C LEU A 39 -11.40 -10.85 15.43
N GLU A 40 -12.31 -10.79 14.47
CA GLU A 40 -12.05 -10.30 13.12
C GLU A 40 -11.63 -8.83 13.10
N ALA A 41 -12.29 -7.93 13.84
CA ALA A 41 -11.87 -6.53 13.96
C ALA A 41 -10.44 -6.41 14.51
N ARG A 42 -10.14 -7.14 15.59
CA ARG A 42 -8.81 -7.13 16.23
C ARG A 42 -7.70 -7.64 15.31
N ALA A 43 -7.99 -8.63 14.47
CA ALA A 43 -7.04 -9.11 13.47
C ALA A 43 -6.73 -8.03 12.41
N GLY A 44 -7.75 -7.28 11.98
CA GLY A 44 -7.58 -6.14 11.06
C GLY A 44 -6.71 -5.03 11.67
N ASP A 45 -6.97 -4.65 12.92
CA ASP A 45 -6.16 -3.66 13.64
C ASP A 45 -4.69 -4.09 13.76
N ALA A 46 -4.44 -5.39 13.95
CA ALA A 46 -3.09 -5.95 14.02
C ALA A 46 -2.39 -5.88 12.65
N THR A 47 -3.07 -6.25 11.57
CA THR A 47 -2.54 -6.16 10.20
C THR A 47 -2.25 -4.72 9.80
N GLU A 48 -3.15 -3.77 10.09
CA GLU A 48 -2.91 -2.36 9.82
C GLU A 48 -1.71 -1.82 10.62
N SER A 49 -1.61 -2.20 11.90
CA SER A 49 -0.48 -1.80 12.74
C SER A 49 0.86 -2.38 12.26
N GLU A 50 0.87 -3.62 11.77
CA GLU A 50 2.07 -4.25 11.18
C GLU A 50 2.48 -3.54 9.90
N LEU A 51 1.52 -3.29 8.99
CA LEU A 51 1.78 -2.60 7.74
C LEU A 51 2.27 -1.16 7.97
N ARG A 52 1.66 -0.46 8.93
CA ARG A 52 2.12 0.87 9.36
C ARG A 52 3.57 0.84 9.82
N ALA A 53 3.90 -0.08 10.74
CA ALA A 53 5.26 -0.21 11.26
C ALA A 53 6.26 -0.58 10.13
N PHE A 54 5.85 -1.40 9.16
CA PHE A 54 6.66 -1.70 8.00
C PHE A 54 6.96 -0.45 7.17
N ILE A 55 5.94 0.34 6.82
CA ILE A 55 6.11 1.58 6.04
C ILE A 55 6.98 2.59 6.80
N GLU A 56 6.76 2.75 8.12
CA GLU A 56 7.56 3.64 8.97
C GLU A 56 9.02 3.18 9.10
N SER A 57 9.31 1.88 8.93
CA SER A 57 10.68 1.35 8.95
C SER A 57 11.46 1.61 7.66
N LEU A 58 10.78 1.95 6.55
CA LEU A 58 11.41 2.32 5.29
C LEU A 58 12.13 3.65 5.42
N ASN A 59 13.24 3.81 4.69
CA ASN A 59 13.91 5.10 4.63
C ASN A 59 13.11 6.12 3.79
N SER A 60 13.45 7.41 3.87
CA SER A 60 12.70 8.47 3.17
C SER A 60 12.64 8.29 1.65
N ASP A 61 13.70 7.78 1.02
CA ASP A 61 13.73 7.54 -0.42
C ASP A 61 12.84 6.35 -0.82
N GLU A 62 12.83 5.30 0.01
CA GLU A 62 11.93 4.15 -0.15
C GLU A 62 10.47 4.55 0.03
N GLN A 63 10.16 5.37 1.04
CA GLN A 63 8.81 5.89 1.27
C GLN A 63 8.32 6.75 0.11
N ALA A 64 9.16 7.66 -0.39
CA ALA A 64 8.83 8.48 -1.55
C ALA A 64 8.63 7.63 -2.81
N SER A 65 9.45 6.60 -3.01
CA SER A 65 9.29 5.65 -4.11
C SER A 65 7.98 4.87 -4.00
N LEU A 66 7.59 4.44 -2.80
CA LEU A 66 6.32 3.76 -2.57
C LEU A 66 5.11 4.64 -2.93
N VAL A 67 5.15 5.92 -2.52
CA VAL A 67 4.13 6.92 -2.89
C VAL A 67 4.08 7.13 -4.40
N ALA A 68 5.24 7.26 -5.05
CA ALA A 68 5.33 7.43 -6.50
C ALA A 68 4.74 6.23 -7.27
N VAL A 69 5.00 4.99 -6.83
CA VAL A 69 4.40 3.79 -7.44
C VAL A 69 2.87 3.81 -7.31
N MET A 70 2.36 4.17 -6.12
CA MET A 70 0.91 4.32 -5.91
C MET A 70 0.32 5.39 -6.85
N TRP A 71 0.97 6.55 -7.00
CA TRP A 71 0.51 7.59 -7.91
C TRP A 71 0.53 7.17 -9.39
N ILE A 72 1.50 6.35 -9.81
CA ILE A 72 1.54 5.78 -11.16
C ILE A 72 0.36 4.84 -11.38
N GLY A 73 0.06 3.95 -10.43
CA GLY A 73 -1.10 3.06 -10.53
C GLY A 73 -2.44 3.77 -10.48
N ARG A 74 -2.50 4.95 -9.84
CA ARG A 74 -3.64 5.87 -9.88
C ARG A 74 -3.65 6.78 -11.12
N GLU A 75 -2.74 6.58 -12.06
CA GLU A 75 -2.59 7.37 -13.28
C GLU A 75 -2.41 8.88 -13.02
N THR A 76 -1.91 9.26 -11.83
CA THR A 76 -1.58 10.65 -11.49
C THR A 76 -0.26 11.09 -12.15
N PHE A 77 0.67 10.15 -12.29
CA PHE A 77 1.91 10.30 -13.05
C PHE A 77 2.07 9.15 -14.04
N GLY A 78 2.78 9.38 -15.14
CA GLY A 78 3.19 8.31 -16.05
C GLY A 78 4.42 7.56 -15.55
N VAL A 79 4.68 6.38 -16.12
CA VAL A 79 5.92 5.62 -15.86
C VAL A 79 7.17 6.39 -16.28
N ASP A 80 7.06 7.21 -17.34
CA ASP A 80 8.13 8.07 -17.82
C ASP A 80 8.44 9.23 -16.85
N ASP A 81 7.47 9.58 -15.99
CA ASP A 81 7.56 10.65 -15.00
C ASP A 81 7.94 10.13 -13.60
N LEU A 82 8.35 8.86 -13.48
CA LEU A 82 8.66 8.24 -12.18
C LEU A 82 9.64 9.08 -11.33
N ALA A 83 10.67 9.66 -11.97
CA ALA A 83 11.64 10.47 -11.25
C ALA A 83 11.03 11.77 -10.71
N GLU A 84 10.11 12.38 -11.46
CA GLU A 84 9.36 13.55 -11.03
C GLU A 84 8.41 13.18 -9.89
N ALA A 85 7.65 12.08 -10.04
CA ALA A 85 6.76 11.58 -9.01
C ALA A 85 7.49 11.30 -7.68
N ILE A 86 8.69 10.71 -7.72
CA ILE A 86 9.52 10.50 -6.53
C ILE A 86 9.93 11.83 -5.91
N GLN A 87 10.34 12.81 -6.71
CA GLN A 87 10.75 14.12 -6.21
C GLN A 87 9.57 14.86 -5.58
N THR A 88 8.42 14.87 -6.25
CA THR A 88 7.17 15.43 -5.71
C THR A 88 6.78 14.76 -4.40
N ALA A 89 6.89 13.42 -4.30
CA ALA A 89 6.59 12.70 -3.07
C ALA A 89 7.54 13.09 -1.92
N LYS A 90 8.81 13.41 -2.21
CA LYS A 90 9.75 13.93 -1.19
C LYS A 90 9.39 15.35 -0.76
N ASP A 91 9.01 16.20 -1.71
CA ASP A 91 8.68 17.60 -1.44
C ASP A 91 7.35 17.75 -0.69
N GLU A 92 6.40 16.85 -0.93
CA GLU A 92 5.08 16.79 -0.29
C GLU A 92 5.04 15.88 0.95
N ALA A 93 6.17 15.38 1.44
CA ALA A 93 6.24 14.52 2.64
C ALA A 93 6.06 15.31 3.96
N ASP A 94 5.01 16.11 4.07
CA ASP A 94 4.66 16.92 5.25
C ASP A 94 3.86 16.11 6.31
N THR A 95 3.24 15.02 5.88
CA THR A 95 2.49 14.06 6.71
C THR A 95 3.22 12.72 6.76
N PRO A 96 3.17 11.95 7.87
CA PRO A 96 3.76 10.62 7.91
C PRO A 96 3.24 9.74 6.76
N THR A 97 4.14 9.23 5.94
CA THR A 97 3.80 8.46 4.72
C THR A 97 2.87 7.30 4.99
N ALA A 98 3.06 6.59 6.11
CA ALA A 98 2.19 5.48 6.50
C ALA A 98 0.74 5.93 6.72
N ASN A 99 0.52 7.09 7.36
CA ASN A 99 -0.83 7.64 7.54
C ASN A 99 -1.45 8.08 6.21
N TYR A 100 -0.64 8.67 5.31
CA TYR A 100 -1.09 9.06 3.99
C TYR A 100 -1.53 7.84 3.17
N LEU A 101 -0.66 6.83 3.04
CA LEU A 101 -0.93 5.63 2.25
C LEU A 101 -2.09 4.81 2.82
N LEU A 102 -2.10 4.52 4.13
CA LEU A 102 -3.17 3.73 4.76
C LEU A 102 -4.53 4.44 4.76
N GLY A 103 -4.57 5.75 4.52
CA GLY A 103 -5.80 6.50 4.32
C GLY A 103 -6.35 6.43 2.89
N ILE A 104 -5.63 5.82 1.94
CA ILE A 104 -6.04 5.71 0.54
C ILE A 104 -6.89 4.46 0.37
N PRO A 105 -8.15 4.60 -0.08
CA PRO A 105 -8.97 3.43 -0.41
C PRO A 105 -8.41 2.74 -1.66
N LEU A 106 -8.50 1.41 -1.70
CA LEU A 106 -7.97 0.60 -2.82
C LEU A 106 -6.45 0.78 -3.00
N LEU A 107 -5.74 0.98 -1.88
CA LEU A 107 -4.29 1.14 -1.90
C LEU A 107 -3.61 -0.06 -2.57
N SER A 108 -4.12 -1.28 -2.33
CA SER A 108 -3.59 -2.48 -2.97
C SER A 108 -3.64 -2.39 -4.48
N ASP A 109 -4.79 -2.02 -5.04
CA ASP A 109 -5.02 -1.98 -6.48
C ASP A 109 -4.10 -0.97 -7.16
N TYR A 110 -3.89 0.20 -6.53
CA TYR A 110 -2.97 1.20 -7.08
C TYR A 110 -1.51 0.75 -7.02
N LEU A 111 -1.07 0.10 -5.94
CA LEU A 111 0.30 -0.40 -5.86
C LEU A 111 0.56 -1.53 -6.86
N GLU A 112 -0.41 -2.43 -7.05
CA GLU A 112 -0.34 -3.51 -8.04
C GLU A 112 -0.30 -2.95 -9.47
N ALA A 113 -1.20 -2.02 -9.79
CA ALA A 113 -1.24 -1.36 -11.09
C ALA A 113 0.06 -0.60 -11.38
N GLY A 114 0.60 0.11 -10.37
CA GLY A 114 1.86 0.84 -10.49
C GLY A 114 3.06 -0.07 -10.72
N LEU A 115 3.15 -1.19 -9.99
CA LEU A 115 4.20 -2.20 -10.22
C LEU A 115 4.11 -2.82 -11.61
N ASN A 116 2.90 -3.20 -12.04
CA ASN A 116 2.68 -3.78 -13.36
C ASN A 116 3.07 -2.79 -14.48
N ALA A 117 2.71 -1.51 -14.33
CA ALA A 117 3.10 -0.46 -15.27
C ALA A 117 4.63 -0.31 -15.36
N LEU A 118 5.34 -0.52 -14.26
CA LEU A 118 6.81 -0.51 -14.20
C LEU A 118 7.46 -1.84 -14.66
N GLY A 119 6.66 -2.81 -15.12
CA GLY A 119 7.13 -4.09 -15.63
C GLY A 119 7.40 -5.15 -14.56
N HIS A 120 6.81 -5.00 -13.37
CA HIS A 120 6.90 -5.95 -12.27
C HIS A 120 5.54 -6.59 -12.01
N ASP A 121 5.45 -7.91 -12.19
CA ASP A 121 4.26 -8.66 -11.83
C ASP A 121 4.25 -8.95 -10.32
N VAL A 122 3.13 -8.66 -9.65
CA VAL A 122 3.03 -8.84 -8.18
C VAL A 122 2.98 -10.31 -7.81
N SER A 123 2.29 -11.15 -8.58
CA SER A 123 2.18 -12.58 -8.29
C SER A 123 3.53 -13.28 -8.40
N ASP A 124 4.36 -12.90 -9.38
CA ASP A 124 5.74 -13.40 -9.47
C ASP A 124 6.61 -12.99 -8.27
N LEU A 125 6.35 -11.81 -7.68
CA LEU A 125 7.08 -11.33 -6.50
C LEU A 125 6.56 -11.97 -5.20
N GLU A 126 5.30 -12.42 -5.19
CA GLU A 126 4.66 -13.08 -4.06
C GLU A 126 5.18 -14.51 -3.83
N ASP A 127 5.38 -15.27 -4.91
CA ASP A 127 5.85 -16.65 -4.86
C ASP A 127 7.24 -16.78 -4.19
N ASP A 128 8.04 -15.71 -4.20
CA ASP A 128 9.36 -15.63 -3.58
C ASP A 128 9.33 -15.38 -2.06
N PHE A 129 8.15 -15.11 -1.46
CA PHE A 129 8.03 -14.95 0.00
C PHE A 129 7.91 -16.28 0.76
N TYR A 130 7.68 -17.39 0.06
CA TYR A 130 7.42 -18.73 0.62
C TYR A 130 8.51 -19.75 0.26
#